data_AF-A0A924N6P6-F1
#
_entry.id   AF-A0A924N6P6-F1
#
_cell.length_a   1.000
_cell.length_b   1.000
_cell.length_c   1.000
_cell.angle_alpha   90.00
_cell.angle_beta   90.00
_cell.angle_gamma   90.00
#
_symmetry.space_group_name_H-M   'P 1'
#
loop_
_entity.id
_entity.type
_entity.pdbx_description
1 polymer ?
#
loop_
_entity_poly.entity_id
_entity_poly.type
_entity_poly.pdbx_seq_one_letter_code
_entity_poly.pdbx_strand_id
1 'polypeptide(L)' 'MPSQRLLVINADDFGFAPGVNRGIVEVHEAGTLSSASMMVNTPAFADAAALARER' A
#
# COMPACT_ATOMS: atom_id res chain seq x y z
N MET A 1 -27.78 -19.06 2.19
CA MET A 1 -26.37 -18.83 1.79
C MET A 1 -25.67 -18.11 2.93
N PRO A 2 -24.53 -18.57 3.45
CA PRO A 2 -23.77 -17.78 4.40
C PRO A 2 -23.39 -16.44 3.75
N SER A 3 -23.47 -15.33 4.50
CA SER A 3 -22.99 -14.05 3.97
C SER A 3 -21.50 -14.17 3.68
N GLN A 4 -21.08 -13.67 2.51
CA GLN A 4 -19.67 -13.58 2.16
C GLN A 4 -18.99 -12.63 3.17
N ARG A 5 -17.92 -13.09 3.80
CA ARG A 5 -17.07 -12.25 4.67
C ARG A 5 -16.08 -11.49 3.80
N LEU A 6 -16.14 -10.16 3.85
CA LEU A 6 -15.16 -9.29 3.23
C LEU A 6 -13.94 -9.16 4.17
N LEU A 7 -12.73 -9.39 3.65
CA LEU A 7 -11.48 -9.16 4.36
C LEU A 7 -10.71 -8.05 3.64
N VAL A 8 -10.32 -7.02 4.39
CA VAL A 8 -9.42 -5.97 3.93
C VAL A 8 -8.10 -6.13 4.67
N ILE A 9 -7.01 -6.31 3.94
CA ILE A 9 -5.65 -6.32 4.47
C ILE A 9 -5.01 -4.99 4.09
N ASN A 10 -4.81 -4.14 5.09
CA ASN A 10 -4.27 -2.80 4.93
C ASN A 10 -2.80 -2.76 5.36
N ALA A 11 -1.93 -2.21 4.50
CA ALA A 11 -0.58 -1.82 4.89
C ALA A 11 -0.55 -0.36 5.37
N ASP A 12 0.16 -0.12 6.46
CA ASP A 12 0.42 1.22 6.98
C ASP A 12 1.79 1.74 6.50
N ASP A 13 2.02 3.03 6.70
CA ASP A 13 3.29 3.73 6.46
C ASP A 13 3.71 3.90 4.99
N PHE A 14 2.81 3.75 4.03
CA PHE A 14 3.14 4.06 2.64
C PHE A 14 3.48 5.56 2.50
N GLY A 15 4.64 5.87 1.94
CA GLY A 15 5.23 7.22 1.91
C GLY A 15 6.33 7.46 2.95
N PHE A 16 6.52 6.60 3.96
CA PHE A 16 7.51 6.82 5.02
C PHE A 16 8.95 6.88 4.53
N ALA A 17 9.37 5.85 3.81
CA ALA A 17 10.72 5.66 3.32
C ALA A 17 10.70 4.82 2.03
N PRO A 18 11.69 4.98 1.11
CA PRO A 18 11.67 4.26 -0.17
C PRO A 18 11.64 2.73 -0.02
N GLY A 19 12.30 2.20 1.02
CA GLY A 19 12.26 0.76 1.32
C GLY A 19 10.88 0.27 1.76
N VAL A 20 10.15 1.09 2.54
CA VAL A 20 8.77 0.78 2.95
C VAL A 20 7.86 0.81 1.73
N ASN A 21 7.98 1.83 0.88
CA ASN A 21 7.21 1.95 -0.35
C ASN A 21 7.37 0.72 -1.25
N ARG A 22 8.62 0.31 -1.48
CA ARG A 22 8.93 -0.88 -2.29
C ARG A 22 8.29 -2.13 -1.70
N GLY A 23 8.42 -2.36 -0.40
CA GLY A 23 7.86 -3.55 0.26
C GLY A 23 6.33 -3.60 0.17
N ILE A 24 5.66 -2.46 0.37
CA ILE A 24 4.20 -2.38 0.24
C ILE A 24 3.76 -2.70 -1.18
N VAL A 25 4.42 -2.13 -2.20
CA VAL A 25 4.13 -2.41 -3.60
C VAL A 25 4.38 -3.88 -3.94
N GLU A 26 5.49 -4.46 -3.49
CA GLU A 26 5.82 -5.87 -3.73
C GLU A 26 4.75 -6.82 -3.19
N VAL A 27 4.28 -6.60 -1.96
CA VAL A 27 3.25 -7.45 -1.34
C VAL A 27 1.86 -7.19 -1.97
N HIS A 28 1.60 -5.96 -2.43
CA HIS A 28 0.41 -5.66 -3.21
C HIS A 28 0.40 -6.38 -4.56
N GLU A 29 1.51 -6.34 -5.30
CA GLU A 29 1.70 -7.07 -6.57
C GLU A 29 1.62 -8.59 -6.38
N ALA A 30 2.04 -9.10 -5.22
CA ALA A 30 1.85 -10.50 -4.83
C ALA A 30 0.39 -10.87 -4.48
N GLY A 31 -0.55 -9.90 -4.51
CA GLY A 31 -1.98 -10.12 -4.31
C GLY A 31 -2.42 -10.29 -2.86
N THR A 32 -1.53 -10.05 -1.89
CA THR A 32 -1.85 -10.23 -0.46
C THR A 32 -2.47 -8.98 0.16
N LEU A 33 -2.04 -7.79 -0.26
CA LEU A 33 -2.61 -6.53 0.22
C LEU A 33 -3.79 -6.07 -0.65
N SER A 34 -4.87 -5.68 0.01
CA SER A 34 -6.06 -5.11 -0.65
C SER A 34 -6.16 -3.59 -0.48
N SER A 35 -5.37 -3.00 0.42
CA SER A 35 -5.39 -1.57 0.74
C SER A 35 -4.04 -1.12 1.31
N ALA A 36 -3.74 0.17 1.18
CA ALA A 36 -2.66 0.83 1.91
C ALA A 36 -3.06 2.28 2.27
N SER A 37 -2.57 2.79 3.40
CA SER A 37 -2.74 4.18 3.82
C SER A 37 -1.48 4.99 3.51
N MET A 38 -1.64 6.21 2.98
CA MET A 38 -0.52 7.03 2.50
C MET A 38 -0.24 8.23 3.40
N MET A 39 1.01 8.38 3.81
CA MET A 39 1.53 9.54 4.54
C MET A 39 2.00 10.63 3.58
N VAL A 40 1.29 11.76 3.58
CA VAL A 40 1.47 12.84 2.60
C VAL A 40 2.52 13.90 3.00
N ASN A 41 3.03 13.85 4.22
CA ASN A 41 3.95 14.84 4.79
C ASN A 41 5.34 14.27 5.10
N THR A 42 5.71 13.16 4.45
CA THR A 42 6.97 12.43 4.72
C THR A 42 7.90 12.46 3.49
N PRO A 43 9.23 12.30 3.67
CA PRO A 43 10.20 12.49 2.58
C PRO A 43 10.01 11.57 1.37
N ALA A 44 9.43 10.38 1.56
CA ALA A 44 9.19 9.43 0.48
C ALA A 44 7.75 9.45 -0.07
N PHE A 45 6.96 10.47 0.27
CA PHE A 45 5.61 10.65 -0.26
C PHE A 45 5.59 10.72 -1.79
N ALA A 46 6.48 11.52 -2.40
CA ALA A 46 6.48 11.69 -3.86
C ALA A 46 6.77 10.37 -4.61
N ASP A 47 7.66 9.55 -4.05
CA ASP A 47 7.96 8.21 -4.54
C ASP A 47 6.73 7.28 -4.39
N ALA A 48 6.09 7.25 -3.21
CA ALA A 48 4.88 6.48 -2.98
C ALA A 48 3.73 6.89 -3.92
N ALA A 49 3.52 8.19 -4.16
CA ALA A 49 2.49 8.70 -5.04
C ALA A 49 2.74 8.35 -6.52
N ALA A 50 4.00 8.31 -6.95
CA ALA A 50 4.35 7.84 -8.29
C ALA A 50 4.06 6.34 -8.43
N LEU A 51 4.52 5.53 -7.48
CA LEU A 51 4.26 4.08 -7.45
C LEU A 51 2.76 3.76 -7.43
N ALA A 52 1.96 4.47 -6.64
CA ALA A 52 0.52 4.30 -6.54
C ALA A 52 -0.26 4.63 -7.82
N ARG A 53 0.35 5.39 -8.75
CA ARG A 53 -0.26 5.76 -10.03
C ARG A 53 0.10 4.79 -11.14
N GLU A 54 1.27 4.15 -11.03
CA GLU A 54 1.85 3.26 -12.03
C GLU A 54 1.48 1.78 -11.83
N ARG A 55 0.84 1.47 -10.70
CA ARG A 55 0.45 0.14 -10.25
C ARG A 55 -1.01 0.14 -9.86
#